data_AF-A0A529MGI2-F1
#
_entry.id   AF-A0A529MGI2-F1
#
_cell.length_a   1.000
_cell.length_b   1.000
_cell.length_c   1.000
_cell.angle_alpha   90.00
_cell.angle_beta   90.00
_cell.angle_gamma   90.00
#
_symmetry.space_group_name_H-M   'P 1'
#
loop_
_entity.id
_entity.type
_entity.pdbx_description
1 polymer ?
#
loop_
_entity_poly.entity_id
_entity_poly.type
_entity_poly.pdbx_seq_one_letter_code
_entity_poly.pdbx_strand_id
1 'polypeptide(L)'
;MAPQDISKLIVRTSMKDRAAFDLLYKQTSAKLFGVCLRILRDRGEAEEALQEVFVKIWTKADRFAVSDLSPISWLVAIARNHAIDRIRARRSPSANIDAALDVADPTPGPEAMAVAGGEAERIHHCLDELE
;
A
#
# COMPACT_ATOMS: atom_id res chain seq x y z
N MET A 1 14.30 -11.21 34.91
CA MET A 1 15.10 -11.66 33.74
C MET A 1 15.63 -10.40 33.07
N ALA A 2 16.95 -10.18 33.03
CA ALA A 2 17.51 -9.00 32.38
C ALA A 2 17.13 -8.96 30.89
N PRO A 3 16.90 -7.78 30.28
CA PRO A 3 16.66 -7.69 28.85
C PRO A 3 17.83 -8.34 28.12
N GLN A 4 17.58 -9.45 27.41
CA GLN A 4 18.61 -10.03 26.56
C GLN A 4 18.81 -9.13 25.34
N ASP A 5 20.06 -9.02 24.90
CA ASP A 5 20.42 -8.21 23.73
C ASP A 5 19.63 -8.68 22.50
N ILE A 6 18.77 -7.78 21.98
CA ILE A 6 17.90 -8.02 20.84
C ILE A 6 18.72 -8.43 19.62
N SER A 7 19.93 -7.88 19.45
CA SER A 7 20.83 -8.23 18.36
C SER A 7 21.17 -9.73 18.38
N LYS A 8 21.52 -10.26 19.56
CA LYS A 8 21.82 -11.69 19.75
C LYS A 8 20.60 -12.57 19.52
N LEU A 9 19.41 -12.11 19.92
CA LEU A 9 18.17 -12.85 19.68
C LEU A 9 17.85 -12.94 18.18
N ILE A 10 18.07 -11.88 17.41
CA ILE A 10 17.90 -11.91 15.94
C ILE A 10 18.90 -12.87 15.29
N VAL A 11 20.17 -12.85 15.70
CA VAL A 11 21.19 -13.77 15.17
C VAL A 11 20.85 -15.23 15.48
N ARG A 12 20.42 -15.57 16.70
CA ARG A 12 19.98 -16.94 17.01
C ARG A 12 18.71 -17.33 16.25
N THR A 13 17.81 -16.38 16.03
CA THR A 13 16.61 -16.58 15.19
C THR A 13 16.99 -16.97 13.75
N SER A 14 18.05 -16.38 13.18
CA SER A 14 18.51 -16.77 11.83
C SER A 14 19.01 -18.21 11.77
N MET A 15 19.54 -18.72 12.88
CA MET A 15 19.94 -20.13 13.07
C MET A 15 18.76 -21.06 13.41
N LYS A 16 17.51 -20.60 13.28
CA LYS A 16 16.28 -21.36 13.56
C LYS A 16 16.11 -21.79 15.02
N ASP A 17 16.70 -21.04 15.95
CA ASP A 17 16.48 -21.22 17.38
C ASP A 17 15.10 -20.69 17.79
N ARG A 18 14.18 -21.61 18.09
CA ARG A 18 12.80 -21.28 18.50
C ARG A 18 12.74 -20.54 19.84
N ALA A 19 13.61 -20.88 20.80
CA ALA A 19 13.61 -20.24 22.11
C ALA A 19 14.08 -18.77 22.01
N ALA A 20 15.04 -18.50 21.13
CA ALA A 20 15.45 -17.13 20.83
C ALA A 20 14.34 -16.33 20.16
N PHE A 21 13.61 -16.94 19.21
CA PHE A 21 12.48 -16.30 18.55
C PHE A 21 11.34 -15.98 19.52
N ASP A 22 11.00 -16.90 20.44
CA ASP A 22 9.99 -16.67 21.48
C ASP A 22 10.37 -15.51 22.41
N LEU A 23 11.65 -15.42 22.79
CA LEU A 23 12.14 -14.31 23.60
C LEU A 23 12.13 -12.99 22.83
N LEU A 24 12.49 -13.01 21.56
CA LEU A 24 12.42 -11.85 20.67
C LEU A 24 10.98 -11.35 20.56
N TYR A 25 10.02 -12.27 20.35
CA TYR A 25 8.60 -11.97 20.32
C TYR A 25 8.14 -11.32 21.62
N LYS A 26 8.42 -11.95 22.77
CA LYS A 26 8.03 -11.44 24.10
C LYS A 26 8.55 -10.02 24.37
N GLN A 27 9.75 -9.71 23.91
CA GLN A 27 10.37 -8.40 24.16
C GLN A 27 9.91 -7.31 23.18
N THR A 28 9.50 -7.67 21.96
CA THR A 28 9.30 -6.68 20.88
C THR A 28 7.87 -6.59 20.35
N SER A 29 7.02 -7.59 20.59
CA SER A 29 5.67 -7.68 20.04
C SER A 29 4.81 -6.45 20.36
N ALA A 30 4.80 -5.96 21.60
CA ALA A 30 4.03 -4.78 21.99
C ALA A 30 4.44 -3.52 21.20
N LYS A 31 5.74 -3.34 20.95
CA LYS A 31 6.27 -2.20 20.18
C LYS A 31 5.87 -2.31 18.71
N LEU A 32 6.07 -3.49 18.11
CA LEU A 32 5.76 -3.72 16.70
C LEU A 32 4.24 -3.67 16.46
N PHE A 33 3.45 -4.17 17.41
CA PHE A 33 1.99 -4.02 17.39
C PHE A 33 1.58 -2.55 17.38
N GLY A 34 2.16 -1.72 18.25
CA GLY A 34 1.89 -0.27 18.25
C GLY A 34 2.26 0.42 16.93
N VAL A 35 3.31 -0.05 16.24
CA VAL A 35 3.67 0.44 14.89
C VAL A 35 2.59 0.05 13.88
N CYS A 36 2.20 -1.23 13.83
CA CYS A 36 1.15 -1.71 12.93
C CYS A 36 -0.19 -0.99 13.19
N LEU A 37 -0.61 -0.89 14.44
CA LEU A 37 -1.85 -0.25 14.85
C LEU A 37 -1.90 1.23 14.44
N ARG A 38 -0.81 1.97 14.62
CA ARG A 38 -0.75 3.39 14.23
C ARG A 38 -0.88 3.60 12.73
N ILE A 39 -0.42 2.65 11.93
CA ILE A 39 -0.48 2.71 10.46
C ILE A 39 -1.85 2.25 9.96
N LEU A 40 -2.30 1.07 10.40
CA LEU A 40 -3.51 0.42 9.89
C LEU A 40 -4.80 0.99 10.49
N ARG A 41 -4.72 1.58 11.70
CA ARG A 41 -5.86 2.17 12.45
C ARG A 41 -7.03 1.20 12.70
N ASP A 42 -6.77 -0.09 12.59
CA ASP A 42 -7.70 -1.16 12.91
C ASP A 42 -6.96 -2.19 13.77
N ARG A 43 -7.62 -2.66 14.83
CA ARG A 43 -7.00 -3.55 15.80
C ARG A 43 -6.81 -4.96 15.25
N GLY A 44 -7.83 -5.55 14.63
CA GLY A 44 -7.76 -6.92 14.12
C GLY A 44 -6.70 -7.04 13.03
N GLU A 45 -6.68 -6.08 12.12
CA GLU A 45 -5.69 -6.01 11.03
C GLU A 45 -4.27 -5.77 11.55
N ALA A 46 -4.12 -5.03 12.64
CA ALA A 46 -2.82 -4.87 13.28
C ALA A 46 -2.34 -6.17 13.96
N GLU A 47 -3.25 -6.96 14.53
CA GLU A 47 -2.93 -8.28 15.10
C GLU A 47 -2.50 -9.26 14.00
N GLU A 48 -3.22 -9.32 12.89
CA GLU A 48 -2.84 -10.14 11.73
C GLU A 48 -1.50 -9.70 11.11
N ALA A 49 -1.33 -8.40 10.88
CA ALA A 49 -0.09 -7.86 10.34
C ALA A 49 1.10 -8.15 11.26
N LEU A 50 0.90 -8.12 12.58
CA LEU A 50 1.94 -8.47 13.54
C LEU A 50 2.38 -9.93 13.38
N GLN A 51 1.43 -10.86 13.22
CA GLN A 51 1.74 -12.28 13.02
C GLN A 51 2.57 -12.47 11.75
N GLU A 52 2.17 -11.87 10.64
CA GLU A 52 2.91 -11.93 9.38
C GLU A 52 4.30 -11.27 9.47
N VAL A 53 4.43 -10.20 10.24
CA VAL A 53 5.73 -9.57 10.52
C VAL A 53 6.67 -10.53 11.24
N PHE A 54 6.18 -11.28 12.23
CA PHE A 54 7.01 -12.27 12.92
C PHE A 54 7.37 -13.47 12.04
N VAL A 55 6.49 -13.89 11.12
CA VAL A 55 6.84 -14.85 10.08
C VAL A 55 7.94 -14.30 9.17
N LYS A 56 7.87 -13.02 8.78
CA LYS A 56 8.93 -12.35 7.99
C LYS A 56 10.25 -12.26 8.76
N ILE A 57 10.20 -11.98 10.06
CA ILE A 57 11.38 -11.96 10.92
C ILE A 57 12.02 -13.36 10.97
N TRP A 58 11.24 -14.41 11.23
CA TRP A 58 11.73 -15.79 11.27
C TRP A 58 12.40 -16.22 9.94
N THR A 59 11.82 -15.81 8.82
CA THR A 59 12.29 -16.19 7.48
C THR A 59 13.47 -15.37 7.00
N LYS A 60 13.63 -14.13 7.45
CA LYS A 60 14.62 -13.16 6.94
C LYS A 60 15.61 -12.64 7.99
N ALA A 61 15.69 -13.27 9.17
CA ALA A 61 16.58 -12.85 10.26
C ALA A 61 18.07 -12.85 9.86
N ASP A 62 18.47 -13.68 8.90
CA ASP A 62 19.81 -13.70 8.30
C ASP A 62 20.20 -12.34 7.68
N ARG A 63 19.22 -11.61 7.13
CA ARG A 63 19.44 -10.30 6.50
C ARG A 63 19.80 -9.19 7.48
N PHE A 64 19.60 -9.41 8.78
CA PHE A 64 20.01 -8.44 9.79
C PHE A 64 21.53 -8.28 9.86
N ALA A 65 22.30 -9.35 9.61
CA ALA A 65 23.76 -9.32 9.71
C ALA A 65 24.42 -8.34 8.72
N VAL A 66 23.77 -8.03 7.60
CA VAL A 66 24.25 -7.11 6.55
C VAL A 66 23.51 -5.76 6.57
N SER A 67 22.72 -5.50 7.61
CA SER A 67 21.95 -4.27 7.76
C SER A 67 22.70 -3.25 8.60
N ASP A 68 22.73 -1.99 8.14
CA ASP A 68 23.28 -0.86 8.92
C ASP A 68 22.32 -0.33 9.99
N LEU A 69 21.11 -0.88 10.07
CA LEU A 69 20.11 -0.48 11.07
C LEU A 69 20.38 -1.09 12.45
N SER A 70 20.04 -0.34 13.50
CA SER A 70 19.94 -0.91 14.85
C SER A 70 18.93 -2.07 14.89
N PRO A 71 19.06 -3.05 15.83
CA PRO A 71 18.15 -4.18 15.93
C PRO A 71 16.67 -3.78 15.99
N ILE A 72 16.33 -2.78 16.80
CA ILE A 72 14.97 -2.26 16.91
C ILE A 72 14.53 -1.56 15.62
N SER A 73 15.40 -0.74 15.02
CA SER A 73 15.09 -0.04 13.77
C SER A 73 14.79 -1.03 12.63
N TRP A 74 15.55 -2.13 12.54
CA TRP A 74 15.32 -3.18 11.55
C TRP A 74 13.97 -3.88 11.73
N LEU A 75 13.61 -4.26 12.96
CA LEU A 75 12.31 -4.86 13.27
C LEU A 75 11.15 -3.90 12.97
N VAL A 76 11.28 -2.64 13.35
CA VAL A 76 10.28 -1.60 13.08
C VAL A 76 10.15 -1.34 11.58
N ALA A 77 11.24 -1.38 10.81
CA ALA A 77 11.19 -1.23 9.36
C ALA A 77 10.39 -2.36 8.70
N ILE A 78 10.56 -3.61 9.13
CA ILE A 78 9.77 -4.74 8.64
C ILE A 78 8.27 -4.53 8.95
N ALA A 79 7.95 -4.15 10.19
CA ALA A 79 6.56 -3.90 10.60
C ALA A 79 5.91 -2.76 9.82
N ARG A 80 6.61 -1.62 9.72
CA ARG A 80 6.14 -0.44 8.99
C ARG A 80 5.92 -0.75 7.52
N ASN A 81 6.89 -1.37 6.86
CA ASN A 81 6.80 -1.68 5.43
C ASN A 81 5.62 -2.62 5.18
N HIS A 82 5.48 -3.68 5.99
CA HIS A 82 4.37 -4.60 5.85
C HIS A 82 3.01 -3.93 6.03
N ALA A 83 2.85 -3.07 7.04
CA ALA A 83 1.61 -2.33 7.27
C ALA A 83 1.27 -1.38 6.11
N ILE A 84 2.28 -0.69 5.56
CA ILE A 84 2.10 0.18 4.38
C ILE A 84 1.70 -0.64 3.16
N ASP A 85 2.33 -1.79 2.93
CA ASP A 85 2.00 -2.68 1.82
C ASP A 85 0.55 -3.17 1.91
N ARG A 86 0.06 -3.48 3.13
CA ARG A 86 -1.36 -3.81 3.37
C ARG A 86 -2.28 -2.65 2.97
N ILE A 87 -1.95 -1.41 3.35
CA ILE A 87 -2.73 -0.22 2.93
C ILE A 87 -2.72 -0.07 1.40
N ARG A 88 -1.56 -0.27 0.76
CA ARG A 88 -1.44 -0.18 -0.70
C ARG A 88 -2.26 -1.25 -1.40
N ALA A 89 -2.27 -2.48 -0.90
CA ALA A 89 -3.09 -3.57 -1.42
C ALA A 89 -4.59 -3.25 -1.30
N ARG A 90 -5.05 -2.69 -0.17
CA ARG A 90 -6.45 -2.24 -0.01
C ARG A 90 -6.82 -1.10 -0.95
N ARG A 91 -5.88 -0.17 -1.19
CA ARG A 91 -6.05 0.95 -2.14
C ARG A 91 -5.91 0.53 -3.58
N SER A 92 -5.49 -0.71 -3.84
CA SER A 92 -5.41 -1.30 -5.17
C SER A 92 -6.57 -2.29 -5.40
N PRO A 93 -7.83 -1.83 -5.53
CA PRO A 93 -8.62 -2.29 -6.66
C PRO A 93 -7.92 -1.72 -7.92
N SER A 94 -7.91 -2.35 -9.10
CA SER A 94 -8.92 -2.05 -10.11
C SER A 94 -9.69 -0.74 -9.84
N ALA A 95 -8.97 0.37 -9.64
CA ALA A 95 -9.56 1.65 -9.32
C ALA A 95 -10.37 2.10 -10.54
N ASN A 96 -11.66 1.78 -10.53
CA ASN A 96 -12.71 2.44 -11.29
C ASN A 96 -12.45 2.62 -12.78
N ILE A 97 -12.10 1.55 -13.49
CA ILE A 97 -12.34 1.54 -14.94
C ILE A 97 -13.87 1.59 -15.17
N ASP A 98 -14.65 0.79 -14.45
CA ASP A 98 -16.11 0.79 -14.59
C ASP A 98 -16.78 2.12 -14.22
N ALA A 99 -16.36 2.80 -13.14
CA ALA A 99 -16.93 4.13 -12.84
C ALA A 99 -16.39 5.25 -13.76
N ALA A 100 -15.28 5.03 -14.49
CA ALA A 100 -14.82 5.94 -15.53
C ALA A 100 -15.58 5.75 -16.85
N LEU A 101 -16.21 4.59 -17.09
CA LEU A 101 -17.06 4.35 -18.27
C LEU A 101 -18.39 5.11 -18.22
N ASP A 102 -18.89 5.45 -17.03
CA ASP A 102 -20.15 6.20 -16.84
C ASP A 102 -19.98 7.73 -16.89
N VAL A 103 -18.77 8.23 -17.17
CA VAL A 103 -18.56 9.66 -17.39
C VAL A 103 -18.95 10.01 -18.81
N ALA A 104 -20.15 10.57 -18.99
CA ALA A 104 -20.57 11.12 -20.26
C ALA A 104 -19.59 12.22 -20.72
N ASP A 105 -19.05 12.08 -21.93
CA ASP A 105 -18.26 13.13 -22.58
C ASP A 105 -19.18 14.34 -22.84
N PRO A 106 -18.87 15.54 -22.33
CA PRO A 106 -19.67 16.74 -22.59
C PRO A 106 -19.55 17.24 -24.04
N THR A 107 -18.64 16.66 -24.83
CA THR A 107 -18.46 17.01 -26.24
C THR A 107 -19.64 16.49 -27.06
N PRO A 108 -20.28 17.34 -27.89
CA PRO A 108 -21.28 16.87 -28.83
C PRO A 108 -20.72 15.74 -29.69
N GLY A 109 -21.50 14.66 -29.85
CA GLY A 109 -21.10 13.54 -30.68
C GLY A 109 -20.88 13.95 -32.14
N PRO A 110 -20.17 13.12 -32.93
CA PRO A 110 -19.82 13.44 -34.32
C PRO A 110 -21.04 13.75 -35.20
N GLU A 111 -22.20 13.14 -34.93
CA GLU A 111 -23.47 13.46 -35.59
C GLU A 111 -23.93 14.89 -35.28
N ALA A 112 -23.92 15.30 -34.02
CA ALA A 112 -24.32 16.64 -33.61
C ALA A 112 -23.36 17.73 -34.15
N MET A 113 -22.06 17.43 -34.22
CA MET A 113 -21.08 18.33 -34.85
C MET A 113 -21.32 18.49 -36.36
N ALA A 114 -21.68 17.42 -37.07
CA ALA A 114 -21.98 17.48 -38.50
C ALA A 114 -23.26 18.27 -38.80
N VAL A 115 -24.30 18.11 -37.96
CA VAL A 115 -25.55 18.87 -38.08
C VAL A 115 -25.31 20.37 -37.87
N ALA A 116 -24.55 20.75 -36.83
CA ALA A 116 -24.25 22.15 -36.54
C ALA A 116 -23.43 22.82 -37.66
N GLY A 117 -22.48 22.11 -38.26
CA GLY A 117 -21.71 22.60 -39.41
C GLY A 117 -22.59 22.87 -40.64
N GLY A 118 -23.47 21.93 -40.98
CA GLY A 118 -24.38 22.09 -42.11
C GLY A 118 -25.48 23.15 -41.90
N GLU A 119 -25.81 23.49 -40.65
CA GLU A 119 -26.74 24.57 -40.34
C GLU A 119 -26.09 25.95 -40.50
N ALA A 120 -24.85 26.12 -40.07
CA ALA A 120 -24.09 27.36 -40.32
C ALA A 120 -23.87 27.61 -41.82
N GLU A 121 -23.52 26.58 -42.59
CA GLU A 121 -23.27 26.69 -44.02
C GLU A 121 -24.52 27.09 -44.81
N ARG A 122 -25.69 26.55 -44.43
CA ARG A 122 -26.98 26.96 -45.02
C ARG A 122 -27.34 28.41 -44.72
N ILE A 123 -27.10 28.86 -43.48
CA ILE A 123 -27.35 30.26 -43.10
C ILE A 123 -26.45 31.20 -43.90
N HIS A 124 -25.16 30.88 -44.02
CA HIS A 124 -24.22 31.67 -44.81
C HIS A 124 -24.60 31.72 -46.29
N HIS A 125 -24.97 30.58 -46.87
CA HIS A 125 -25.42 30.52 -48.27
C HIS A 125 -26.67 31.38 -48.52
N CYS A 126 -27.67 31.34 -47.63
CA CYS A 126 -28.86 32.20 -47.75
C CYS A 126 -28.54 33.69 -47.57
N LEU A 127 -27.49 34.05 -46.84
CA LEU A 127 -27.04 35.44 -46.70
C LEU A 127 -26.29 35.94 -47.94
N ASP A 128 -25.57 35.05 -48.64
CA ASP A 128 -24.86 35.37 -49.88
C ASP A 128 -25.81 35.59 -51.09
N GLU A 129 -27.04 35.05 -51.06
CA GLU A 129 -28.05 35.26 -52.11
C GLU A 129 -28.84 36.59 -51.98
N LEU A 130 -28.49 37.45 -51.01
CA LEU A 130 -29.16 38.74 -50.77
C LEU A 130 -28.44 39.95 -51.42
N GLU A 131 -27.49 39.72 -52.33
CA GLU A 131 -26.93 40.73 -53.26
C GLU A 131 -27.56 40.62 -54.66
#